data_AF-A0A0C1C3J1-F1
#
_entry.id   AF-A0A0C1C3J1-F1
#
_cell.length_a   1.000
_cell.length_b   1.000
_cell.length_c   1.000
_cell.angle_alpha   90.00
_cell.angle_beta   90.00
_cell.angle_gamma   90.00
#
_symmetry.space_group_name_H-M   'P 1'
#
loop_
_entity.id
_entity.type
_entity.pdbx_description
1 polymer ?
#
loop_
_entity_poly.entity_id
_entity_poly.type
_entity_poly.pdbx_seq_one_letter_code
_entity_poly.pdbx_strand_id
1 'polypeptide(L)'
;MLIVRPIELKDLSAYQELAFNASIGITTLPKNKTLLEKKVHLSLQSFQKKTLFPENELYIFVLEDTDSKSVGGTCAIFSKTGIQAPAYYYKVITEKRDSPFLVAESRVLHPISYVYGPSEVCGIFLKKEFRKGGLGKLLSFTRFLFMASFP
;
A
#
# COMPACT_ATOMS: atom_id res chain seq x y z
N MET A 1 -12.48 -19.22 -11.05
CA MET A 1 -11.12 -18.83 -11.51
C MET A 1 -10.65 -17.64 -10.67
N LEU A 2 -9.37 -17.54 -10.32
CA LEU A 2 -8.85 -16.42 -9.53
C LEU A 2 -8.24 -15.34 -10.42
N ILE A 3 -8.68 -14.09 -10.27
CA ILE A 3 -8.18 -12.93 -11.01
C ILE A 3 -7.82 -11.78 -10.08
N VAL A 4 -6.85 -10.96 -10.49
CA VAL A 4 -6.60 -9.65 -9.85
C VAL A 4 -7.10 -8.56 -10.78
N ARG A 5 -7.93 -7.66 -10.26
CA ARG A 5 -8.50 -6.54 -11.02
C ARG A 5 -8.57 -5.28 -10.18
N PRO A 6 -8.73 -4.09 -10.79
CA PRO A 6 -9.07 -2.86 -10.06
C PRO A 6 -10.29 -3.07 -9.17
N ILE A 7 -10.28 -2.41 -8.01
CA ILE A 7 -11.44 -2.38 -7.12
C ILE A 7 -12.62 -1.66 -7.79
N GLU A 8 -13.82 -2.14 -7.55
CA GLU A 8 -15.07 -1.51 -7.97
C GLU A 8 -15.88 -1.10 -6.74
N LEU A 9 -16.85 -0.19 -6.93
CA LEU A 9 -17.71 0.26 -5.83
C LEU A 9 -18.48 -0.89 -5.15
N LYS A 10 -18.84 -1.93 -5.92
CA LYS A 10 -19.50 -3.14 -5.41
C LYS A 10 -18.66 -3.92 -4.40
N ASP A 11 -17.33 -3.77 -4.45
CA ASP A 11 -16.41 -4.48 -3.55
C ASP A 11 -16.24 -3.77 -2.20
N LEU A 12 -16.83 -2.59 -1.99
CA LEU A 12 -16.62 -1.77 -0.79
C LEU A 12 -16.85 -2.56 0.51
N SER A 13 -17.92 -3.35 0.56
CA SER A 13 -18.24 -4.15 1.75
C SER A 13 -17.18 -5.23 2.00
N ALA A 14 -16.76 -5.96 0.96
CA ALA A 14 -15.72 -6.97 1.08
C ALA A 14 -14.35 -6.36 1.41
N TYR A 15 -14.02 -5.20 0.83
CA TYR A 15 -12.80 -4.45 1.14
C TYR A 15 -12.76 -3.98 2.60
N GLN A 16 -13.91 -3.53 3.14
CA GLN A 16 -14.05 -3.26 4.57
C GLN A 16 -13.82 -4.52 5.40
N GLU A 17 -14.45 -5.65 5.05
CA GLU A 17 -14.23 -6.92 5.74
C GLU A 17 -12.74 -7.32 5.77
N LEU A 18 -12.04 -7.20 4.63
CA LEU A 18 -10.59 -7.44 4.55
C LEU A 18 -9.81 -6.55 5.52
N ALA A 19 -10.13 -5.25 5.57
CA ALA A 19 -9.46 -4.30 6.47
C ALA A 19 -9.68 -4.61 7.95
N PHE A 20 -10.89 -4.99 8.33
CA PHE A 20 -11.21 -5.36 9.70
C PHE A 20 -10.53 -6.68 10.12
N ASN A 21 -10.37 -7.61 9.18
CA ASN A 21 -9.67 -8.88 9.39
C ASN A 21 -8.13 -8.76 9.32
N ALA A 22 -7.60 -7.64 8.84
CA ALA A 22 -6.17 -7.39 8.81
C ALA A 22 -5.57 -7.32 10.23
N SER A 23 -4.35 -7.86 10.36
CA SER A 23 -3.57 -7.79 11.59
C SER A 23 -3.30 -6.33 11.99
N ILE A 24 -3.17 -6.09 13.29
CA ILE A 24 -2.74 -4.80 13.82
C ILE A 24 -1.38 -4.46 13.20
N GLY A 25 -1.24 -3.25 12.64
CA GLY A 25 0.01 -2.77 12.05
C GLY A 25 -0.05 -2.43 10.55
N ILE A 26 -1.10 -2.85 9.82
CA ILE A 26 -1.30 -2.40 8.42
C ILE A 26 -2.02 -1.04 8.43
N THR A 27 -1.29 0.03 8.75
CA THR A 27 -1.82 1.40 8.84
C THR A 27 -2.42 1.90 7.53
N THR A 28 -1.94 1.40 6.40
CA THR A 28 -2.45 1.71 5.06
C THR A 28 -3.81 1.06 4.77
N LEU A 29 -4.28 0.13 5.60
CA LEU A 29 -5.58 -0.53 5.50
C LEU A 29 -6.36 -0.33 6.82
N PRO A 30 -6.83 0.91 7.09
CA PRO A 30 -7.35 1.29 8.39
C PRO A 30 -8.68 0.59 8.69
N LYS A 31 -8.92 0.24 9.95
CA LYS A 31 -10.22 -0.28 10.43
C LYS A 31 -11.25 0.84 10.61
N ASN A 32 -11.46 1.63 9.56
CA ASN A 32 -12.37 2.77 9.55
C ASN A 32 -13.14 2.80 8.22
N LYS A 33 -14.44 2.51 8.27
CA LYS A 33 -15.31 2.39 7.10
C LYS A 33 -15.34 3.64 6.23
N THR A 34 -15.45 4.82 6.84
CA THR A 34 -15.49 6.11 6.14
C THR A 34 -14.17 6.40 5.42
N LEU A 35 -13.02 6.09 6.03
CA LEU A 35 -11.73 6.25 5.37
C LEU A 35 -11.55 5.25 4.22
N LEU A 36 -12.02 4.01 4.38
CA LEU A 36 -11.96 2.99 3.34
C LEU A 36 -12.83 3.36 2.14
N GLU A 37 -14.03 3.88 2.37
CA GLU A 37 -14.91 4.38 1.30
C GLU A 37 -14.27 5.52 0.53
N LYS A 38 -13.71 6.52 1.22
CA LYS A 38 -12.92 7.59 0.58
C LYS A 38 -11.77 7.04 -0.27
N LYS A 39 -11.09 6.00 0.20
CA LYS A 39 -10.02 5.33 -0.55
C LYS A 39 -10.53 4.62 -1.80
N VAL A 40 -11.68 3.94 -1.74
CA VAL A 40 -12.30 3.32 -2.92
C VAL A 40 -12.65 4.39 -3.95
N HIS A 41 -13.29 5.49 -3.54
CA HIS A 41 -13.61 6.59 -4.47
C HIS A 41 -12.36 7.22 -5.09
N LEU A 42 -11.32 7.48 -4.29
CA LEU A 42 -10.04 7.98 -4.81
C LEU A 42 -9.43 6.99 -5.81
N SER A 43 -9.58 5.69 -5.57
CA SER A 43 -9.07 4.68 -6.51
C SER A 43 -9.82 4.63 -7.82
N LEU A 44 -11.16 4.71 -7.79
CA LEU A 44 -11.98 4.81 -8.99
C LEU A 44 -11.60 6.05 -9.82
N GLN A 45 -11.41 7.20 -9.16
CA GLN A 45 -10.95 8.43 -9.81
C GLN A 45 -9.54 8.27 -10.40
N SER A 46 -8.63 7.62 -9.66
CA SER A 46 -7.24 7.42 -10.07
C SER A 46 -7.13 6.59 -11.35
N PHE A 47 -7.91 5.50 -11.47
CA PHE A 47 -7.92 4.68 -12.69
C PHE A 47 -8.53 5.41 -13.92
N GLN A 48 -9.35 6.44 -13.70
CA GLN A 48 -9.95 7.24 -14.79
C GLN A 48 -9.09 8.46 -15.16
N LYS A 49 -8.20 8.88 -14.27
CA LYS A 49 -7.39 10.08 -14.44
C LYS A 49 -6.33 9.84 -15.52
N LYS A 50 -6.25 10.74 -16.50
CA LYS A 50 -5.10 10.80 -17.42
C LYS A 50 -4.04 11.67 -16.76
N THR A 51 -2.90 11.08 -16.38
CA THR A 51 -1.78 11.81 -15.79
C THR A 51 -0.54 11.62 -16.65
N LEU A 52 0.31 12.65 -16.70
CA LEU A 52 1.64 12.56 -17.30
C LEU A 52 2.71 12.20 -16.26
N PHE A 53 2.43 12.47 -14.99
CA PHE A 53 3.33 12.21 -13.86
C PHE A 53 2.52 11.77 -12.63
N PRO A 54 3.12 11.01 -11.69
CA PRO A 54 2.50 10.69 -10.41
C PRO A 54 2.22 11.95 -9.58
N GLU A 55 0.97 12.12 -9.15
CA GLU A 55 0.54 13.21 -8.27
C GLU A 55 0.03 12.67 -6.95
N ASN A 56 -1.22 12.19 -6.86
CA ASN A 56 -1.83 11.74 -5.60
C ASN A 56 -2.82 10.59 -5.83
N GLU A 57 -2.52 9.77 -6.83
CA GLU A 57 -3.33 8.64 -7.23
C GLU A 57 -3.17 7.47 -6.24
N LEU A 58 -4.27 6.76 -6.01
CA LEU A 58 -4.30 5.54 -5.24
C LEU A 58 -4.86 4.43 -6.14
N TYR A 59 -4.10 3.38 -6.39
CA TYR A 59 -4.55 2.26 -7.21
C TYR A 59 -4.77 1.05 -6.32
N ILE A 60 -6.03 0.67 -6.08
CA ILE A 60 -6.41 -0.49 -5.29
C ILE A 60 -6.83 -1.62 -6.21
N PHE A 61 -6.32 -2.81 -5.95
CA PHE A 61 -6.68 -4.04 -6.62
C PHE A 61 -7.30 -5.02 -5.62
N VAL A 62 -8.15 -5.90 -6.14
CA VAL A 62 -8.76 -7.00 -5.39
C VAL A 62 -8.47 -8.33 -6.08
N LEU A 63 -8.28 -9.37 -5.27
CA LEU A 63 -8.29 -10.76 -5.74
C LEU A 63 -9.73 -11.27 -5.71
N GLU A 64 -10.33 -11.46 -6.88
CA GLU A 64 -11.67 -12.04 -7.02
C GLU A 64 -11.57 -13.53 -7.38
N ASP A 65 -12.38 -14.35 -6.73
CA ASP A 65 -12.79 -15.64 -7.27
C ASP A 65 -14.04 -15.47 -8.15
N THR A 66 -13.88 -15.63 -9.45
CA THR A 66 -14.91 -15.36 -10.46
C THR A 66 -16.13 -16.27 -10.34
N ASP A 67 -15.97 -17.43 -9.70
CA ASP A 67 -17.00 -18.46 -9.63
C ASP A 67 -17.95 -18.16 -8.47
N SER A 68 -17.39 -17.76 -7.32
CA SER A 68 -18.15 -17.35 -6.14
C SER A 68 -18.45 -15.85 -6.07
N LYS A 69 -17.84 -15.04 -6.94
CA LYS A 69 -17.83 -13.57 -6.89
C LYS A 69 -17.30 -13.00 -5.56
N SER A 70 -16.51 -13.79 -4.84
CA SER A 70 -15.97 -13.40 -3.55
C SER A 70 -14.60 -12.71 -3.71
N VAL A 71 -14.36 -11.71 -2.86
CA VAL A 71 -13.06 -11.03 -2.78
C VAL A 71 -12.23 -11.65 -1.65
N GLY A 72 -11.11 -12.27 -2.04
CA GLY A 72 -10.23 -13.01 -1.14
C GLY A 72 -9.05 -12.21 -0.60
N GLY A 73 -8.71 -11.08 -1.23
CA GLY A 73 -7.56 -10.25 -0.85
C GLY A 73 -7.51 -8.93 -1.58
N THR A 74 -6.55 -8.09 -1.21
CA THR A 74 -6.36 -6.75 -1.77
C THR A 74 -4.87 -6.38 -1.74
N CYS A 75 -4.49 -5.47 -2.62
CA CYS A 75 -3.21 -4.77 -2.59
C CYS A 75 -3.39 -3.38 -3.22
N ALA A 76 -2.49 -2.45 -2.90
CA ALA A 76 -2.58 -1.10 -3.42
C ALA A 76 -1.22 -0.45 -3.70
N ILE A 77 -1.26 0.64 -4.46
CA ILE A 77 -0.14 1.54 -4.72
C ILE A 77 -0.61 2.96 -4.45
N PHE A 78 0.13 3.70 -3.65
CA PHE A 78 0.01 5.16 -3.61
C PHE A 78 1.07 5.75 -4.53
N SER A 79 0.66 6.54 -5.54
CA SER A 79 1.56 7.00 -6.60
C SER A 79 2.64 7.94 -6.06
N LYS A 80 2.31 8.77 -5.06
CA LYS A 80 3.25 9.67 -4.40
C LYS A 80 2.88 9.96 -2.96
N THR A 81 3.75 9.62 -2.03
CA THR A 81 3.55 9.94 -0.61
C THR A 81 3.84 11.41 -0.31
N GLY A 82 3.38 11.93 0.83
CA GLY A 82 3.74 13.29 1.28
C GLY A 82 2.84 14.43 0.78
N ILE A 83 1.93 14.17 -0.16
CA ILE A 83 1.14 15.21 -0.84
C ILE A 83 0.03 15.78 0.02
N GLN A 84 -0.80 14.91 0.64
CA GLN A 84 -1.88 15.36 1.52
C GLN A 84 -1.36 15.76 2.91
N ALA A 85 -0.33 15.06 3.38
CA ALA A 85 0.38 15.32 4.62
C ALA A 85 1.80 14.79 4.49
N PRO A 86 2.81 15.39 5.16
CA PRO A 86 4.18 14.91 5.11
C PRO A 86 4.28 13.44 5.52
N ALA A 87 5.03 12.66 4.74
CA ALA A 87 5.33 11.28 5.06
C ALA A 87 6.58 11.23 5.95
N TYR A 88 6.45 10.64 7.13
CA TYR A 88 7.53 10.60 8.13
C TYR A 88 8.20 9.23 8.16
N TYR A 89 9.53 9.23 8.20
CA TYR A 89 10.35 8.03 8.31
C TYR A 89 11.52 8.27 9.25
N TYR A 90 12.21 7.20 9.63
CA TYR A 90 13.51 7.27 10.29
C TYR A 90 14.60 6.76 9.36
N LYS A 91 15.62 7.58 9.14
CA LYS A 91 16.85 7.14 8.47
C LYS A 91 17.80 6.58 9.52
N VAL A 92 18.22 5.33 9.34
CA VAL A 92 19.30 4.77 10.16
C VAL A 92 20.62 5.31 9.66
N ILE A 93 21.35 6.02 10.51
CA ILE A 93 22.66 6.58 10.21
C ILE A 93 23.67 5.99 11.20
N THR A 94 24.86 5.69 10.71
CA THR A 94 26.00 5.33 11.56
C THR A 94 26.73 6.62 11.94
N GLU A 95 26.73 6.96 13.22
CA GLU A 95 27.52 8.06 13.76
C GLU A 95 28.81 7.49 14.36
N LYS A 96 29.94 8.06 13.94
CA LYS A 96 31.24 7.83 14.59
C LYS A 96 31.53 9.00 15.50
N ARG A 97 31.73 8.71 16.78
CA ARG A 97 32.20 9.65 17.78
C ARG A 97 33.64 9.33 18.07
N ASP A 98 34.52 10.24 17.70
CA ASP A 98 35.94 10.17 17.97
C ASP A 98 36.28 11.23 19.01
N SER A 99 36.83 10.80 20.13
CA SER A 99 37.30 11.66 21.20
C SER A 99 38.58 11.06 21.78
N PRO A 100 39.44 11.88 22.44
CA PRO A 100 40.71 11.40 22.98
C PRO A 100 40.62 10.20 23.93
N PHE A 101 39.44 9.94 24.52
CA PHE A 101 39.21 8.87 25.50
C PHE A 101 38.29 7.75 24.99
N LEU A 102 37.63 7.94 23.84
CA LEU A 102 36.66 6.99 23.31
C LEU A 102 36.48 7.18 21.80
N VAL A 103 36.67 6.09 21.06
CA VAL A 103 36.18 5.92 19.70
C VAL A 103 34.97 4.98 19.77
N ALA A 104 33.81 5.48 19.40
CA ALA A 104 32.57 4.71 19.40
C ALA A 104 31.81 4.90 18.09
N GLU A 105 31.21 3.80 17.62
CA GLU A 105 30.33 3.80 16.48
C GLU A 105 28.94 3.36 16.94
N SER A 106 27.90 4.15 16.63
CA SER A 106 26.53 3.83 17.01
C SER A 106 25.58 4.04 15.84
N ARG A 107 24.53 3.20 15.79
CA ARG A 107 23.42 3.36 14.85
C ARG A 107 22.35 4.21 15.50
N VAL A 108 22.03 5.33 14.87
CA VAL A 108 21.04 6.30 15.35
C VAL A 108 19.89 6.44 14.35
N LEU A 109 18.71 6.75 14.86
CA LEU A 109 17.53 7.04 14.05
C LEU A 109 17.37 8.56 13.89
N HIS A 110 17.54 9.05 12.68
CA HIS A 110 17.29 10.45 12.34
C HIS A 110 15.89 10.59 11.72
N PRO A 111 14.99 11.40 12.30
CA PRO A 111 13.68 11.63 11.70
C PRO A 111 13.84 12.38 10.38
N ILE A 112 13.16 11.90 9.34
CA ILE A 112 13.07 12.54 8.03
C ILE A 112 11.61 12.66 7.62
N SER A 113 11.29 13.66 6.81
CA SER A 113 9.96 13.84 6.23
C SER A 113 10.03 14.14 4.74
N TYR A 114 9.00 13.71 4.01
CA TYR A 114 8.83 14.02 2.60
C TYR A 114 7.50 14.75 2.38
N VAL A 115 7.54 15.88 1.68
CA VAL A 115 6.36 16.58 1.15
C VAL A 115 6.06 16.23 -0.32
N TYR A 116 6.97 15.46 -0.94
CA TYR A 116 6.86 14.84 -2.27
C TYR A 116 7.68 13.55 -2.27
N GLY A 117 7.19 12.55 -1.54
CA GLY A 117 7.88 11.30 -1.31
C GLY A 117 7.80 10.33 -2.49
N PRO A 118 8.39 9.14 -2.33
CA PRO A 118 8.31 8.08 -3.34
C PRO A 118 6.90 7.49 -3.42
N SER A 119 6.67 6.67 -4.45
CA SER A 119 5.52 5.77 -4.50
C SER A 119 5.58 4.75 -3.35
N GLU A 120 4.43 4.38 -2.82
CA GLU A 120 4.31 3.41 -1.72
C GLU A 120 3.52 2.19 -2.16
N VAL A 121 4.10 1.00 -1.98
CA VAL A 121 3.37 -0.27 -2.09
C VAL A 121 2.66 -0.54 -0.77
N CYS A 122 1.33 -0.57 -0.78
CA CYS A 122 0.54 -0.57 0.44
C CYS A 122 -0.63 -1.56 0.40
N GLY A 123 -1.35 -1.67 1.52
CA GLY A 123 -2.64 -2.35 1.60
C GLY A 123 -2.66 -3.83 1.23
N ILE A 124 -1.53 -4.54 1.25
CA ILE A 124 -1.52 -5.96 0.89
C ILE A 124 -2.09 -6.83 2.01
N PHE A 125 -3.17 -7.54 1.71
CA PHE A 125 -3.80 -8.47 2.65
C PHE A 125 -4.50 -9.61 1.90
N LEU A 126 -4.55 -10.79 2.52
CA LEU A 126 -5.16 -11.99 1.97
C LEU A 126 -5.84 -12.77 3.10
N LYS A 127 -7.12 -13.13 2.90
CA LYS A 127 -7.88 -14.00 3.79
C LYS A 127 -7.18 -15.35 3.93
N LYS A 128 -7.32 -16.01 5.09
CA LYS A 128 -6.54 -17.21 5.46
C LYS A 128 -6.72 -18.33 4.43
N GLU A 129 -7.93 -18.55 3.98
CA GLU A 129 -8.35 -19.55 3.01
C GLU A 129 -7.82 -19.29 1.57
N PHE A 130 -7.37 -18.06 1.29
CA PHE A 130 -6.71 -17.68 0.05
C PHE A 130 -5.18 -17.68 0.17
N ARG A 131 -4.58 -17.94 1.33
CA ARG A 131 -3.10 -18.01 1.51
C ARG A 131 -2.51 -19.32 0.99
N LYS A 132 -2.68 -19.57 -0.31
CA LYS A 132 -2.25 -20.77 -1.02
C LYS A 132 -1.82 -20.41 -2.44
N GLY A 133 -1.14 -21.34 -3.13
CA GLY A 133 -0.90 -21.27 -4.57
C GLY A 133 -0.19 -20.00 -5.06
N GLY A 134 0.64 -19.36 -4.22
CA GLY A 134 1.36 -18.14 -4.61
C GLY A 134 0.52 -16.88 -4.74
N LEU A 135 -0.73 -16.85 -4.27
CA LEU A 135 -1.64 -15.70 -4.44
C LEU A 135 -1.15 -14.41 -3.77
N GLY A 136 -0.40 -14.53 -2.66
CA GLY A 136 0.28 -13.38 -2.06
C GLY A 136 1.40 -12.82 -2.95
N LYS A 137 2.12 -13.71 -3.65
CA LYS A 137 3.15 -13.34 -4.63
C LYS A 137 2.50 -12.67 -5.85
N LEU A 138 1.37 -13.19 -6.33
CA LEU A 138 0.57 -12.59 -7.40
C LEU A 138 0.15 -11.15 -7.02
N LEU A 139 -0.53 -10.96 -5.88
CA LEU A 139 -0.91 -9.62 -5.40
C LEU A 139 0.29 -8.69 -5.27
N SER A 140 1.43 -9.20 -4.82
CA SER A 140 2.65 -8.40 -4.71
C SER A 140 3.15 -7.94 -6.09
N PHE A 141 3.29 -8.87 -7.04
CA PHE A 141 3.82 -8.57 -8.37
C PHE A 141 2.85 -7.81 -9.26
N THR A 142 1.53 -7.93 -9.07
CA THR A 142 0.56 -7.09 -9.79
C THR A 142 0.89 -5.61 -9.61
N ARG A 143 1.31 -5.19 -8.41
CA ARG A 143 1.68 -3.79 -8.16
C ARG A 143 2.88 -3.36 -9.00
N PHE A 144 3.91 -4.19 -9.07
CA PHE A 144 5.11 -3.91 -9.86
C PHE A 144 4.85 -3.98 -11.37
N LEU A 145 4.04 -4.95 -11.82
CA LEU A 145 3.63 -5.06 -13.22
C LEU A 145 2.81 -3.85 -13.66
N PHE A 146 1.92 -3.36 -12.79
CA PHE A 146 1.18 -2.13 -13.04
C PHE A 146 2.13 -0.93 -13.17
N MET A 147 3.02 -0.71 -12.20
CA MET A 147 4.01 0.39 -12.28
C MET A 147 4.92 0.28 -13.52
N ALA A 148 5.30 -0.94 -13.92
CA ALA A 148 6.10 -1.13 -15.13
C ALA A 148 5.33 -0.86 -16.43
N SER A 149 4.02 -1.11 -16.43
CA SER A 149 3.15 -0.85 -17.59
C SER A 149 2.73 0.62 -17.69
N PHE A 150 2.78 1.35 -16.57
CA PHE A 150 2.40 2.76 -16.44
C PHE A 150 3.47 3.51 -15.61
N PRO A 151 4.67 3.72 -16.18
CA PRO A 151 5.82 4.30 -15.46
C PRO A 151 5.65 5.79 -15.12
#